data_AF-A0A411K482-F1
#
_entry.id   AF-A0A411K482-F1
#
_cell.length_a   1.000
_cell.length_b   1.000
_cell.length_c   1.000
_cell.angle_alpha   90.00
_cell.angle_beta   90.00
_cell.angle_gamma   90.00
#
_symmetry.space_group_name_H-M   'P 1'
#
loop_
_entity.id
_entity.type
_entity.pdbx_description
1 polymer ?
#
loop_
_entity_poly.entity_id
_entity_poly.type
_entity_poly.pdbx_seq_one_letter_code
_entity_poly.pdbx_strand_id
1 'polypeptide(L)'
;MRKNKRKLNDEVYALGQYIPMSADKARRVIDQIRGRSYLETLMILGFMPYRACYPILKLISSAAANGSHNQGFNKVRLIISKAEVNKGTTMKKLKPRARGRSYPIKRPTCHITIVLRDKSVEEEYIKEIIRKAEEAERKNDKELGELLDRFSVEERKTVIRMIPPELRVDTLAILTPENTEKLFVGFGMSNKPLRWLANLNPEEKRMALGFLTDCSVEALEELWDKK
;
A
#
# COMPACT_ATOMS: atom_id res chain seq x y z
N MET A 1 5.52 -28.14 -18.24
CA MET A 1 5.67 -26.67 -18.29
C MET A 1 4.65 -26.04 -17.34
N ARG A 2 5.08 -25.42 -16.23
CA ARG A 2 4.17 -24.74 -15.30
C ARG A 2 3.52 -23.56 -16.02
N LYS A 3 2.22 -23.63 -16.31
CA LYS A 3 1.45 -22.48 -16.78
C LYS A 3 1.40 -21.49 -15.63
N ASN A 4 2.14 -20.38 -15.74
CA ASN A 4 2.08 -19.27 -14.79
C ASN A 4 0.62 -18.84 -14.63
N LYS A 5 0.14 -18.76 -13.38
CA LYS A 5 -1.12 -18.09 -13.06
C LYS A 5 -1.10 -16.72 -13.73
N ARG A 6 -2.01 -16.48 -14.68
CA ARG A 6 -2.23 -15.15 -15.25
C ARG A 6 -2.57 -14.23 -14.08
N LYS A 7 -1.68 -13.30 -13.75
CA LYS A 7 -1.98 -12.23 -12.79
C LYS A 7 -3.23 -11.52 -13.28
N LEU A 8 -4.09 -11.07 -12.35
CA LEU A 8 -5.18 -10.16 -12.70
C LEU A 8 -4.60 -9.01 -13.53
N ASN A 9 -5.23 -8.73 -14.68
CA ASN A 9 -4.75 -7.77 -15.68
C ASN A 9 -5.13 -6.33 -15.29
N ASP A 10 -4.95 -5.97 -14.02
CA ASP A 10 -5.38 -4.67 -13.49
C ASP A 10 -4.25 -3.62 -13.59
N GLU A 11 -3.07 -4.08 -13.99
CA GLU A 11 -1.85 -3.29 -14.04
C GLU A 11 -1.40 -3.07 -15.48
N VAL A 12 -1.02 -1.82 -15.76
CA VAL A 12 -0.39 -1.41 -17.01
C VAL A 12 1.02 -0.94 -16.69
N TYR A 13 2.01 -1.53 -17.34
CA TYR A 13 3.39 -1.11 -17.17
C TYR A 13 3.87 -0.29 -18.36
N ALA A 14 4.76 0.66 -18.09
CA ALA A 14 5.55 1.35 -19.09
C ALA A 14 7.02 1.37 -18.66
N LEU A 15 7.90 1.15 -19.64
CA LEU A 15 9.33 1.02 -19.43
C LEU A 15 10.07 2.06 -20.28
N GLY A 16 10.80 2.96 -19.63
CA GLY A 16 11.71 3.90 -20.27
C GLY A 16 13.13 3.40 -20.16
N GLN A 17 13.73 2.93 -21.26
CA GLN A 17 15.10 2.39 -21.25
C GLN A 17 16.15 3.42 -21.70
N TYR A 18 17.38 3.26 -21.18
CA TYR A 18 18.57 4.04 -21.58
C TYR A 18 18.41 5.56 -21.49
N ILE A 19 17.65 6.03 -20.49
CA ILE A 19 17.44 7.47 -20.29
C ILE A 19 18.77 8.08 -19.82
N PRO A 20 19.29 9.13 -20.49
CA PRO A 20 20.62 9.70 -20.21
C PRO A 20 20.59 10.62 -18.99
N MET A 21 20.36 10.04 -17.81
CA MET A 21 20.39 10.72 -16.52
C MET A 21 20.89 9.79 -15.41
N SER A 22 21.29 10.41 -14.29
CA SER A 22 21.61 9.64 -13.08
C SER A 22 20.34 9.09 -12.45
N ALA A 23 20.38 7.84 -12.01
CA ALA A 23 19.27 7.19 -11.31
C ALA A 23 18.81 8.00 -10.09
N ASP A 24 19.74 8.58 -9.32
CA ASP A 24 19.40 9.33 -8.09
C ASP A 24 18.65 10.64 -8.39
N LYS A 25 18.94 11.27 -9.53
CA LYS A 25 18.20 12.46 -9.97
C LYS A 25 16.78 12.11 -10.40
N ALA A 26 16.57 10.94 -11.00
CA ALA A 26 15.25 10.44 -11.35
C ALA A 26 14.47 10.01 -10.10
N ARG A 27 15.12 9.30 -9.15
CA ARG A 27 14.51 8.85 -7.88
C ARG A 27 13.91 10.00 -7.10
N ARG A 28 14.62 11.13 -7.00
CA ARG A 28 14.11 12.36 -6.37
C ARG A 28 12.71 12.76 -6.85
N VAL A 29 12.42 12.59 -8.14
CA VAL A 29 11.11 12.91 -8.73
C VAL A 29 10.15 11.74 -8.57
N ILE A 30 10.61 10.52 -8.84
CA ILE A 30 9.80 9.30 -8.77
C ILE A 30 9.23 9.06 -7.36
N ASP A 31 10.00 9.35 -6.31
CA ASP A 31 9.57 9.17 -4.94
C ASP A 31 8.41 10.10 -4.56
N GLN A 32 8.26 11.25 -5.24
CA GLN A 32 7.16 12.20 -4.98
C GLN A 32 5.83 11.76 -5.61
N ILE A 33 5.89 11.01 -6.71
CA ILE A 33 4.72 10.62 -7.49
C ILE A 33 4.21 9.21 -7.16
N ARG A 34 4.96 8.44 -6.34
CA ARG A 34 4.57 7.10 -5.92
C ARG A 34 3.27 7.15 -5.11
N GLY A 35 2.27 6.36 -5.50
CA GLY A 35 0.95 6.33 -4.84
C GLY A 35 0.04 7.53 -5.15
N ARG A 36 0.42 8.43 -6.07
CA ARG A 36 -0.43 9.56 -6.48
C ARG A 36 -1.33 9.17 -7.64
N SER A 37 -2.44 9.90 -7.80
CA SER A 37 -3.30 9.75 -8.98
C SER A 37 -2.59 10.25 -10.24
N TYR A 38 -3.05 9.78 -11.40
CA TYR A 38 -2.52 10.20 -12.69
C TYR A 38 -2.63 11.72 -12.91
N LEU A 39 -3.78 12.31 -12.58
CA LEU A 39 -4.04 13.74 -12.78
C LEU A 39 -3.16 14.61 -11.87
N GLU A 40 -3.08 14.28 -10.58
CA GLU A 40 -2.18 14.98 -9.64
C GLU A 40 -0.73 14.90 -10.12
N THR A 41 -0.31 13.74 -10.61
CA THR A 41 1.06 13.53 -11.07
C THR A 41 1.39 14.43 -12.26
N LEU A 42 0.47 14.62 -13.21
CA LEU A 42 0.69 15.55 -14.34
C LEU A 42 0.88 16.99 -13.85
N MET A 43 0.10 17.42 -12.87
CA MET A 43 0.24 18.76 -12.28
C MET A 43 1.59 18.91 -11.58
N ILE A 44 1.93 17.96 -10.70
CA ILE A 44 3.18 17.98 -9.94
C ILE A 44 4.39 18.03 -10.90
N LEU A 45 4.42 17.15 -11.90
CA LEU A 45 5.52 17.09 -12.86
C LEU A 45 5.61 18.32 -13.76
N GLY A 46 4.48 18.99 -14.04
CA GLY A 46 4.45 20.22 -14.83
C GLY A 46 5.08 21.43 -14.11
N PHE A 47 4.93 21.51 -12.79
CA PHE A 47 5.44 22.64 -12.00
C PHE A 47 6.78 22.39 -11.30
N MET A 48 7.25 21.15 -11.24
CA MET A 48 8.54 20.84 -10.63
C MET A 48 9.73 21.43 -11.42
N PRO A 49 10.75 22.01 -10.75
CA PRO A 49 11.89 22.65 -11.41
C PRO A 49 12.93 21.65 -11.97
N TYR A 50 12.68 20.35 -11.88
CA TYR A 50 13.67 19.32 -12.24
C TYR A 50 13.59 18.95 -13.72
N ARG A 51 14.74 18.90 -14.40
CA ARG A 51 14.84 18.37 -15.77
C ARG A 51 14.36 16.92 -15.90
N ALA A 52 14.41 16.15 -14.82
CA ALA A 52 13.97 14.76 -14.80
C ALA A 52 12.45 14.60 -15.02
N CYS A 53 11.66 15.65 -14.79
CA CYS A 53 10.22 15.63 -14.97
C CYS A 53 9.82 15.34 -16.42
N TYR A 54 10.52 15.92 -17.40
CA TYR A 54 10.18 15.78 -18.82
C TYR A 54 10.13 14.33 -19.33
N PRO A 55 11.19 13.49 -19.17
CA PRO A 55 11.13 12.10 -19.59
C PRO A 55 10.13 11.26 -18.77
N ILE A 56 9.95 11.57 -17.47
CA ILE A 56 8.99 10.87 -16.62
C ILE A 56 7.55 11.17 -17.06
N LEU A 57 7.25 12.44 -17.37
CA LEU A 57 5.93 12.86 -17.86
C LEU A 57 5.57 12.15 -19.16
N LYS A 58 6.50 12.08 -20.11
CA LYS A 58 6.31 11.29 -21.35
C LYS A 58 6.00 9.82 -21.06
N LEU A 59 6.72 9.22 -20.12
CA LEU A 59 6.54 7.83 -19.75
C LEU A 59 5.16 7.57 -19.13
N ILE A 60 4.69 8.47 -18.25
CA ILE A 60 3.38 8.38 -17.61
C ILE A 60 2.25 8.58 -18.61
N SER A 61 2.37 9.56 -19.51
CA SER A 61 1.40 9.76 -20.59
C SER A 61 1.32 8.53 -21.51
N SER A 62 2.45 7.89 -21.81
CA SER A 62 2.47 6.64 -22.58
C SER A 62 1.82 5.49 -21.82
N ALA A 63 2.10 5.33 -20.52
CA ALA A 63 1.48 4.30 -19.69
C ALA A 63 -0.05 4.44 -19.68
N ALA A 64 -0.56 5.66 -19.49
CA ALA A 64 -1.99 5.92 -19.50
C ALA A 64 -2.62 5.71 -20.87
N ALA A 65 -1.92 6.05 -21.96
CA ALA A 65 -2.37 5.76 -23.32
C ALA A 65 -2.46 4.24 -23.56
N ASN A 66 -1.46 3.47 -23.13
CA ASN A 66 -1.47 2.00 -23.22
C ASN A 66 -2.62 1.39 -22.42
N GLY A 67 -2.89 1.92 -21.21
CA GLY A 67 -3.99 1.45 -20.38
C GLY A 67 -5.35 1.72 -20.99
N SER A 68 -5.53 2.92 -21.54
CA SER A 68 -6.78 3.30 -22.23
C SER A 68 -7.01 2.47 -23.49
N HIS A 69 -5.97 2.24 -24.30
CA HIS A 69 -6.11 1.53 -25.57
C HIS A 69 -6.22 0.01 -25.39
N ASN A 70 -5.39 -0.60 -24.54
CA ASN A 70 -5.29 -2.05 -24.44
C ASN A 70 -6.21 -2.66 -23.37
N GLN A 71 -6.46 -1.93 -22.28
CA GLN A 71 -7.26 -2.43 -21.14
C GLN A 71 -8.56 -1.64 -20.93
N GLY A 72 -8.81 -0.59 -21.73
CA GLY A 72 -10.04 0.20 -21.64
C GLY A 72 -10.14 1.08 -20.39
N PHE A 73 -9.03 1.32 -19.69
CA PHE A 73 -9.04 2.05 -18.44
C PHE A 73 -9.32 3.54 -18.61
N ASN A 74 -10.03 4.11 -17.64
CA ASN A 74 -10.30 5.53 -17.59
C ASN A 74 -9.13 6.27 -16.91
N LYS A 75 -8.53 7.24 -17.60
CA LYS A 75 -7.38 8.03 -17.12
C LYS A 75 -7.62 8.70 -15.75
N VAL A 76 -8.87 9.05 -15.44
CA VAL A 76 -9.24 9.72 -14.17
C VAL A 76 -9.04 8.80 -12.97
N ARG A 77 -9.22 7.49 -13.14
CA ARG A 77 -9.19 6.49 -12.07
C ARG A 77 -7.83 5.79 -11.92
N LEU A 78 -6.86 6.15 -12.76
CA LEU A 78 -5.53 5.57 -12.72
C LEU A 78 -4.71 6.10 -11.55
N ILE A 79 -4.09 5.18 -10.81
CA ILE A 79 -3.14 5.45 -9.73
C ILE A 79 -1.77 4.84 -10.05
N ILE A 80 -0.70 5.51 -9.63
CA ILE A 80 0.65 4.96 -9.75
C ILE A 80 0.87 3.96 -8.61
N SER A 81 0.71 2.68 -8.91
CA SER A 81 0.93 1.58 -7.96
C SER A 81 2.41 1.41 -7.64
N LYS A 82 3.25 1.31 -8.68
CA LYS A 82 4.69 1.06 -8.53
C LYS A 82 5.48 1.97 -9.43
N ALA A 83 6.54 2.57 -8.91
CA ALA A 83 7.48 3.37 -9.69
C ALA A 83 8.91 3.11 -9.23
N GLU A 84 9.72 2.56 -10.12
CA GLU A 84 11.08 2.10 -9.87
C GLU A 84 12.07 2.72 -10.83
N VAL A 85 13.27 2.99 -10.32
CA VAL A 85 14.40 3.49 -11.10
C VAL A 85 15.60 2.57 -10.89
N ASN A 86 15.94 1.87 -11.95
CA ASN A 86 17.09 1.00 -12.03
C ASN A 86 18.26 1.72 -12.69
N LYS A 87 19.47 1.39 -12.24
CA LYS A 87 20.70 1.90 -12.86
C LYS A 87 20.90 1.21 -14.21
N GLY A 88 21.22 1.99 -15.23
CA GLY A 88 21.54 1.49 -16.55
C GLY A 88 23.05 1.45 -16.82
N THR A 89 23.40 1.20 -18.07
CA THR A 89 24.77 1.18 -18.54
C THR A 89 25.43 2.54 -18.35
N THR A 90 26.61 2.56 -17.73
CA THR A 90 27.37 3.78 -17.47
C THR A 90 28.55 3.86 -18.43
N MET A 91 28.54 4.85 -19.34
CA MET A 91 29.67 5.11 -20.22
C MET A 91 30.79 5.82 -19.46
N LYS A 92 32.05 5.41 -19.67
CA LYS A 92 33.23 6.03 -19.07
C LYS A 92 34.02 6.78 -20.15
N LYS A 93 34.45 8.01 -19.88
CA LYS A 93 35.35 8.79 -20.75
C LYS A 93 36.54 9.26 -19.92
N LEU A 94 37.76 9.13 -20.44
CA LEU A 94 38.96 9.60 -19.75
C LEU A 94 39.07 11.13 -19.89
N LYS A 95 39.38 11.84 -18.81
CA LYS A 95 39.70 13.28 -18.84
C LYS A 95 41.12 13.48 -18.32
N PRO A 96 42.02 14.15 -19.08
CA PRO A 96 43.37 14.46 -18.63
C PRO A 96 43.34 15.47 -17.48
N ARG A 97 44.31 15.36 -16.56
CA ARG A 97 44.52 16.22 -15.40
C ARG A 97 46.00 16.58 -15.26
N ALA A 98 46.29 17.55 -14.38
CA ALA A 98 47.66 17.99 -14.11
C ALA A 98 48.58 16.86 -13.66
N ARG A 99 49.90 17.02 -13.89
CA ARG A 99 50.96 16.05 -13.56
C ARG A 99 50.76 14.67 -14.22
N GLY A 100 50.31 14.64 -15.49
CA GLY A 100 50.13 13.40 -16.26
C GLY A 100 49.00 12.48 -15.75
N ARG A 101 48.12 12.95 -14.86
CA ARG A 101 47.09 12.11 -14.23
C ARG A 101 45.84 11.94 -15.09
N SER A 102 45.32 10.72 -15.06
CA SER A 102 44.05 10.23 -15.60
C SER A 102 42.82 10.19 -14.69
N TYR A 103 41.69 10.87 -14.92
CA TYR A 103 40.43 10.51 -14.21
C TYR A 103 39.26 10.20 -15.15
N PRO A 104 38.45 9.16 -14.89
CA PRO A 104 37.29 8.82 -15.71
C PRO A 104 36.05 9.66 -15.33
N ILE A 105 35.42 10.29 -16.33
CA ILE A 105 34.08 10.87 -16.26
C ILE A 105 33.07 9.76 -16.57
N LYS A 106 32.10 9.57 -15.67
CA LYS A 106 30.98 8.64 -15.84
C LYS A 106 29.77 9.38 -16.41
N ARG A 107 29.17 8.86 -17.48
CA ARG A 107 27.87 9.27 -18.01
C ARG A 107 26.87 8.15 -17.73
N PRO A 108 26.17 8.18 -16.58
CA PRO A 108 25.20 7.16 -16.22
C PRO A 108 23.95 7.27 -17.08
N THR A 109 23.29 6.14 -17.28
CA THR A 109 21.92 6.06 -17.78
C THR A 109 21.05 5.37 -16.72
N CYS A 110 19.74 5.45 -16.86
CA CYS A 110 18.79 4.73 -16.02
C CYS A 110 17.67 4.08 -16.84
N HIS A 111 17.05 3.08 -16.23
CA HIS A 111 15.81 2.47 -16.70
C HIS A 111 14.71 2.81 -15.68
N ILE A 112 13.60 3.36 -16.15
CA ILE A 112 12.47 3.74 -15.30
C ILE A 112 11.30 2.81 -15.64
N THR A 113 10.73 2.19 -14.60
CA THR A 113 9.54 1.35 -14.72
C THR A 113 8.42 2.01 -13.94
N ILE A 114 7.29 2.28 -14.60
CA ILE A 114 6.09 2.81 -13.98
C ILE A 114 4.96 1.83 -14.21
N VAL A 115 4.22 1.53 -13.15
CA VAL A 115 3.04 0.66 -13.16
C VAL A 115 1.85 1.47 -12.70
N LEU A 116 0.85 1.56 -13.57
CA LEU A 116 -0.45 2.14 -13.28
C LEU A 116 -1.44 1.03 -12.96
N ARG A 117 -2.33 1.30 -12.01
CA ARG A 117 -3.46 0.43 -11.65
C ARG A 117 -4.76 1.22 -11.77
N ASP A 118 -5.85 0.57 -12.18
CA ASP A 118 -7.18 1.18 -12.09
C ASP A 118 -7.76 0.98 -10.69
N LYS A 119 -8.17 2.07 -10.04
CA LYS A 119 -8.76 2.05 -8.71
C LYS A 119 -10.14 1.38 -8.68
N SER A 120 -10.89 1.38 -9.78
CA SER A 120 -12.26 0.83 -9.79
C SER A 120 -12.31 -0.65 -9.45
N VAL A 121 -11.27 -1.41 -9.83
CA VAL A 121 -11.21 -2.85 -9.56
C VAL A 121 -11.11 -3.13 -8.06
N GLU A 122 -10.38 -2.30 -7.32
CA GLU A 122 -10.32 -2.41 -5.85
C GLU A 122 -11.67 -2.08 -5.22
N GLU A 123 -12.33 -1.02 -5.69
CA GLU A 123 -13.64 -0.57 -5.19
C GLU A 123 -14.75 -1.62 -5.45
N GLU A 124 -14.74 -2.27 -6.61
CA GLU A 124 -15.67 -3.36 -6.93
C GLU A 124 -15.45 -4.59 -6.07
N TYR A 125 -14.19 -4.99 -5.85
CA TYR A 125 -13.85 -6.11 -4.99
C TYR A 125 -14.29 -5.89 -3.53
N ILE A 126 -14.10 -4.68 -3.00
CA ILE A 126 -14.55 -4.32 -1.66
C ILE A 126 -16.08 -4.38 -1.54
N LYS A 127 -16.81 -3.84 -2.52
CA LYS A 127 -18.28 -3.91 -2.54
C LYS A 127 -18.80 -5.34 -2.56
N GLU A 128 -18.16 -6.20 -3.34
CA GLU A 128 -18.51 -7.62 -3.43
C GLU A 128 -18.28 -8.36 -2.10
N ILE A 129 -17.20 -8.04 -1.38
CA ILE A 129 -16.95 -8.59 -0.04
C ILE A 129 -18.04 -8.13 0.94
N ILE A 130 -18.36 -6.84 0.97
CA ILE A 130 -19.39 -6.29 1.86
C ILE A 130 -20.74 -6.96 1.59
N ARG A 131 -21.13 -7.08 0.31
CA ARG A 131 -22.37 -7.76 -0.08
C ARG A 131 -22.41 -9.21 0.41
N LYS A 132 -21.31 -9.96 0.25
CA LYS A 132 -21.21 -11.34 0.74
C LYS A 132 -21.29 -11.45 2.26
N ALA A 133 -20.70 -10.49 2.98
CA ALA A 133 -20.80 -10.43 4.44
C ALA A 133 -22.25 -10.16 4.89
N GLU A 134 -22.93 -9.17 4.29
CA GLU A 134 -24.34 -8.87 4.58
C GLU A 134 -25.29 -10.01 4.22
N GLU A 135 -25.02 -10.75 3.14
CA GLU A 135 -25.79 -11.93 2.74
C GLU A 135 -25.58 -13.10 3.72
N ALA A 136 -24.37 -13.26 4.27
CA ALA A 136 -24.07 -14.26 5.29
C ALA A 136 -24.73 -13.93 6.64
N GLU A 137 -24.76 -12.64 7.02
CA GLU A 137 -25.45 -12.17 8.24
C GLU A 137 -26.97 -12.41 8.14
N ARG A 138 -27.57 -12.15 6.98
CA ARG A 138 -29.01 -12.39 6.74
C ARG A 138 -29.44 -13.85 6.81
N LYS A 139 -28.52 -14.80 6.61
CA LYS A 139 -28.83 -16.23 6.65
C LYS A 139 -28.77 -16.84 8.06
N ASN A 140 -28.35 -16.10 9.09
CA ASN A 140 -28.17 -16.62 10.46
C ASN A 140 -27.35 -17.92 10.50
N ASP A 141 -26.38 -18.06 9.59
CA ASP A 141 -25.54 -19.26 9.54
C ASP A 141 -24.45 -19.17 10.62
N LYS A 142 -24.33 -20.23 11.44
CA LYS A 142 -23.19 -20.50 12.33
C LYS A 142 -21.83 -20.50 11.59
N GLU A 143 -21.81 -20.42 10.26
CA GLU A 143 -20.66 -20.47 9.36
C GLU A 143 -19.88 -19.15 9.21
N LEU A 144 -20.41 -18.02 9.69
CA LEU A 144 -19.73 -16.71 9.62
C LEU A 144 -18.36 -16.73 10.34
N GLY A 145 -18.26 -17.50 11.42
CA GLY A 145 -17.00 -17.76 12.13
C GLY A 145 -16.00 -18.59 11.32
N GLU A 146 -16.48 -19.55 10.52
CA GLU A 146 -15.63 -20.42 9.68
C GLU A 146 -15.15 -19.73 8.39
N LEU A 147 -15.91 -18.76 7.87
CA LEU A 147 -15.52 -17.93 6.72
C LEU A 147 -14.45 -16.90 7.09
N LEU A 148 -14.57 -16.27 8.26
CA LEU A 148 -13.53 -15.39 8.78
C LEU A 148 -12.22 -16.16 8.98
N ASP A 149 -12.26 -17.40 9.50
CA ASP A 149 -11.11 -18.31 9.71
C ASP A 149 -10.41 -18.82 8.43
N ARG A 150 -10.95 -18.53 7.23
CA ARG A 150 -10.29 -18.80 5.95
C ARG A 150 -9.49 -17.62 5.36
N PHE A 151 -9.67 -16.41 5.87
CA PHE A 151 -8.85 -15.27 5.46
C PHE A 151 -7.47 -15.36 6.09
N SER A 152 -6.43 -15.25 5.27
CA SER A 152 -5.05 -15.18 5.73
C SER A 152 -4.87 -14.00 6.69
N VAL A 153 -3.96 -14.13 7.66
CA VAL A 153 -3.62 -13.09 8.65
C VAL A 153 -3.31 -11.75 7.96
N GLU A 154 -2.70 -11.78 6.78
CA GLU A 154 -2.42 -10.61 5.94
C GLU A 154 -3.67 -9.93 5.35
N GLU A 155 -4.72 -10.68 5.01
CA GLU A 155 -5.98 -10.15 4.49
C GLU A 155 -6.76 -9.44 5.61
N ARG A 156 -6.78 -10.03 6.81
CA ARG A 156 -7.36 -9.41 8.01
C ARG A 156 -6.60 -8.13 8.42
N LYS A 157 -5.27 -8.15 8.38
CA LYS A 157 -4.43 -6.95 8.64
C LYS A 157 -4.70 -5.82 7.65
N THR A 158 -4.94 -6.15 6.38
CA THR A 158 -5.19 -5.18 5.31
C THR A 158 -6.55 -4.51 5.49
N VAL A 159 -7.59 -5.30 5.79
CA VAL A 159 -8.94 -4.80 6.09
C VAL A 159 -8.94 -3.90 7.34
N ILE A 160 -8.26 -4.31 8.42
CA ILE A 160 -8.18 -3.51 9.66
C ILE A 160 -7.40 -2.20 9.47
N ARG A 161 -6.39 -2.16 8.61
CA ARG A 161 -5.65 -0.94 8.25
C ARG A 161 -6.47 0.06 7.42
N MET A 162 -7.52 -0.41 6.74
CA MET A 162 -8.38 0.39 5.87
C MET A 162 -9.62 0.95 6.58
N ILE A 163 -9.92 0.51 7.81
CA ILE A 163 -11.02 1.05 8.62
C ILE A 163 -10.59 2.40 9.23
N PRO A 164 -11.37 3.49 9.02
CA PRO A 164 -11.13 4.78 9.68
C PRO A 164 -11.07 4.62 11.21
N PRO A 165 -10.15 5.30 11.91
CA PRO A 165 -9.95 5.11 13.36
C PRO A 165 -11.24 5.34 14.18
N GLU A 166 -12.15 6.18 13.67
CA GLU A 166 -13.44 6.52 14.26
C GLU A 166 -14.40 5.33 14.45
N LEU A 167 -14.27 4.24 13.67
CA LEU A 167 -15.18 3.10 13.67
C LEU A 167 -14.59 1.82 14.29
N ARG A 168 -13.34 1.87 14.77
CA ARG A 168 -12.65 0.69 15.36
C ARG A 168 -13.22 0.27 16.71
N VAL A 169 -13.65 1.23 17.52
CA VAL A 169 -14.12 0.97 18.89
C VAL A 169 -15.48 0.26 18.87
N ASP A 170 -16.34 0.62 17.92
CA ASP A 170 -17.67 0.04 17.76
C ASP A 170 -17.65 -1.38 17.17
N THR A 171 -16.70 -1.66 16.28
CA THR A 171 -16.49 -3.00 15.72
C THR A 171 -15.83 -3.95 16.72
N LEU A 172 -14.96 -3.45 17.61
CA LEU A 172 -14.34 -4.22 18.69
C LEU A 172 -15.28 -4.57 19.86
N ALA A 173 -16.34 -3.79 20.07
CA ALA A 173 -17.33 -4.01 21.12
C ALA A 173 -18.24 -5.23 20.87
N ILE A 174 -18.40 -5.65 19.61
CA ILE A 174 -19.29 -6.76 19.19
C ILE A 174 -18.58 -8.14 19.28
N LEU A 175 -17.25 -8.15 19.45
CA LEU A 175 -16.46 -9.38 19.45
C LEU A 175 -16.60 -10.15 20.77
N THR A 176 -16.95 -11.43 20.65
CA THR A 176 -17.00 -12.41 21.75
C THR A 176 -15.62 -12.57 22.43
N PRO A 177 -15.57 -12.96 23.72
CA PRO A 177 -14.33 -13.20 24.49
C PRO A 177 -13.26 -13.99 23.73
N GLU A 178 -13.68 -15.07 23.07
CA GLU A 178 -12.82 -15.98 22.31
C GLU A 178 -12.19 -15.31 21.08
N ASN A 179 -12.92 -14.38 20.45
CA ASN A 179 -12.45 -13.66 19.27
C ASN A 179 -11.57 -12.45 19.63
N THR A 180 -11.77 -11.85 20.81
CA THR A 180 -10.85 -10.82 21.33
C THR A 180 -9.48 -11.41 21.67
N GLU A 181 -9.42 -12.58 22.32
CA GLU A 181 -8.14 -13.23 22.63
C GLU A 181 -7.35 -13.58 21.34
N LYS A 182 -8.02 -14.15 20.33
CA LYS A 182 -7.39 -14.48 19.04
C LYS A 182 -6.84 -13.25 18.28
N LEU A 183 -7.52 -12.10 18.35
CA LEU A 183 -7.07 -10.88 17.69
C LEU A 183 -5.83 -10.27 18.36
N PHE A 184 -5.79 -10.23 19.70
CA PHE A 184 -4.73 -9.55 20.45
C PHE A 184 -3.48 -10.40 20.71
N VAL A 185 -3.59 -11.74 20.73
CA VAL A 185 -2.41 -12.63 20.72
C VAL A 185 -1.54 -12.36 19.48
N GLY A 186 -2.14 -11.98 18.35
CA GLY A 186 -1.43 -11.56 17.14
C GLY A 186 -0.69 -10.22 17.23
N PHE A 187 -0.95 -9.41 18.26
CA PHE A 187 -0.27 -8.15 18.56
C PHE A 187 0.80 -8.28 19.66
N GLY A 188 1.00 -9.48 20.23
CA GLY A 188 2.02 -9.74 21.25
C GLY A 188 1.64 -9.34 22.68
N MET A 189 0.35 -9.10 22.95
CA MET A 189 -0.14 -8.81 24.30
C MET A 189 -0.19 -10.08 25.18
N SER A 190 0.07 -9.94 26.48
CA SER A 190 -0.06 -11.03 27.44
C SER A 190 -1.54 -11.44 27.63
N ASN A 191 -1.81 -12.74 27.88
CA ASN A 191 -3.19 -13.25 28.01
C ASN A 191 -3.97 -12.67 29.21
N LYS A 192 -3.27 -12.13 30.21
CA LYS A 192 -3.86 -11.64 31.47
C LYS A 192 -4.82 -10.44 31.26
N PRO A 193 -4.41 -9.32 30.62
CA PRO A 193 -5.30 -8.19 30.35
C PRO A 193 -6.43 -8.52 29.36
N LEU A 194 -6.21 -9.46 28.43
CA LEU A 194 -7.22 -9.84 27.42
C LEU A 194 -8.42 -10.56 28.04
N ARG A 195 -8.15 -11.47 28.99
CA ARG A 195 -9.18 -12.20 29.71
C ARG A 195 -10.01 -11.33 30.65
N TRP A 196 -9.42 -10.21 31.10
CA TRP A 196 -10.13 -9.19 31.86
C TRP A 196 -11.03 -8.32 30.99
N LEU A 197 -10.51 -7.81 29.87
CA LEU A 197 -11.29 -7.05 28.89
C LEU A 197 -12.49 -7.85 28.36
N ALA A 198 -12.36 -9.17 28.31
CA ALA A 198 -13.42 -10.09 27.91
C ALA A 198 -14.59 -10.20 28.91
N ASN A 199 -14.37 -9.88 30.19
CA ASN A 199 -15.39 -9.97 31.26
C ASN A 199 -16.04 -8.62 31.60
N LEU A 200 -15.66 -7.54 30.90
CA LEU A 200 -16.24 -6.20 31.10
C LEU A 200 -17.55 -6.04 30.32
N ASN A 201 -18.44 -5.19 30.82
CA ASN A 201 -19.66 -4.84 30.10
C ASN A 201 -19.32 -4.05 28.81
N PRO A 202 -20.16 -4.10 27.76
CA PRO A 202 -19.88 -3.46 26.47
C PRO A 202 -19.56 -1.96 26.54
N GLU A 203 -20.21 -1.23 27.45
CA GLU A 203 -19.95 0.19 27.74
C GLU A 203 -18.56 0.42 28.36
N GLU A 204 -18.18 -0.41 29.33
CA GLU A 204 -16.87 -0.35 30.01
C GLU A 204 -15.73 -0.75 29.07
N LYS A 205 -15.98 -1.72 28.19
CA LYS A 205 -15.05 -2.18 27.15
C LYS A 205 -14.81 -1.08 26.11
N ARG A 206 -15.84 -0.32 25.73
CA ARG A 206 -15.71 0.88 24.88
C ARG A 206 -14.85 1.96 25.53
N MET A 207 -15.06 2.26 26.82
CA MET A 207 -14.22 3.22 27.52
C MET A 207 -12.75 2.77 27.58
N ALA A 208 -12.50 1.51 27.97
CA ALA A 208 -11.15 0.97 28.07
C ALA A 208 -10.41 0.94 26.70
N LEU A 209 -11.12 0.61 25.61
CA LEU A 209 -10.58 0.63 24.24
C LEU A 209 -10.42 2.05 23.69
N GLY A 210 -11.24 3.01 24.12
CA GLY A 210 -11.10 4.43 23.78
C GLY A 210 -9.83 5.07 24.37
N PHE A 211 -9.44 4.68 25.59
CA PHE A 211 -8.14 5.09 26.18
C PHE A 211 -6.91 4.50 25.45
N LEU A 212 -7.14 3.47 24.64
CA LEU A 212 -6.14 2.61 24.00
C LEU A 212 -5.80 3.06 22.57
N THR A 213 -6.69 3.85 21.95
CA THR A 213 -6.43 4.46 20.64
C THR A 213 -5.47 5.63 20.72
N ASP A 214 -5.24 6.18 21.92
CA ASP A 214 -4.34 7.33 22.16
C ASP A 214 -3.02 6.95 22.87
N CYS A 215 -2.89 5.75 23.45
CA CYS A 215 -1.70 5.32 24.22
C CYS A 215 -1.20 3.92 23.82
N SER A 216 0.12 3.72 23.84
CA SER A 216 0.80 2.45 23.52
C SER A 216 0.36 1.30 24.43
N VAL A 217 0.63 0.06 23.97
CA VAL A 217 0.34 -1.23 24.63
C VAL A 217 0.80 -1.29 26.10
N GLU A 218 1.79 -0.48 26.48
CA GLU A 218 2.35 -0.37 27.85
C GLU A 218 1.34 0.21 28.87
N ALA A 219 0.46 1.12 28.47
CA ALA A 219 -0.50 1.76 29.37
C ALA A 219 -1.58 0.79 29.90
N LEU A 220 -1.88 -0.26 29.14
CA LEU A 220 -2.80 -1.34 29.53
C LEU A 220 -2.22 -2.24 30.60
N GLU A 221 -0.92 -2.54 30.53
CA GLU A 221 -0.26 -3.37 31.54
C GLU A 221 -0.18 -2.62 32.88
N GLU A 222 0.11 -1.31 32.87
CA GLU A 222 0.06 -0.48 34.08
C GLU A 222 -1.33 -0.36 34.71
N LEU A 223 -2.40 -0.32 33.90
CA LEU A 223 -3.78 -0.25 34.39
C LEU A 223 -4.22 -1.57 35.03
N TRP A 224 -3.73 -2.69 34.52
CA TRP A 224 -3.99 -4.02 35.06
C TRP A 224 -3.29 -4.23 36.41
N ASP A 225 -2.03 -3.82 36.55
CA ASP A 225 -1.27 -3.97 37.80
C ASP A 225 -1.75 -3.05 38.93
N LYS A 226 -2.61 -2.06 38.64
CA LYS A 226 -3.22 -1.15 39.64
C LYS A 226 -4.56 -1.64 40.21
N LYS A 227 -5.09 -2.77 39.75
CA LYS A 227 -6.32 -3.42 40.25
C LYS A 227 -6.00 -4.60 41.16
#